data_AF-A0A938SG75-F1
#
_entry.id   AF-A0A938SG75-F1
#
_cell.length_a   1.000
_cell.length_b   1.000
_cell.length_c   1.000
_cell.angle_alpha   90.00
_cell.angle_beta   90.00
_cell.angle_gamma   90.00
#
_symmetry.space_group_name_H-M   'P 1'
#
loop_
_entity.id
_entity.type
_entity.pdbx_description
1 polymer ?
#
loop_
_entity_poly.entity_id
_entity_poly.type
_entity_poly.pdbx_seq_one_letter_code
_entity_poly.pdbx_strand_id
1 'polypeptide(L)'
;MAYRTLGRTGLKVSEIACGAVGEAVLRRALDLGVNYVDTAPCYYGGDSEREIGRALKGRRDEVVLATKFQRVHFKDIKPPPKDYLESVEG
;
A
#
# COMPACT_ATOMS: atom_id res chain seq x y z
N MET A 1 -9.96 -2.26 -16.68
CA MET A 1 -9.22 -1.19 -15.99
C MET A 1 -8.47 -0.35 -17.02
N ALA A 2 -8.40 0.97 -16.85
CA ALA A 2 -7.53 1.85 -17.65
C ALA A 2 -6.26 2.20 -16.86
N TYR A 3 -5.13 2.36 -17.55
CA TYR A 3 -3.83 2.63 -16.93
C TYR A 3 -3.15 3.86 -17.55
N ARG A 4 -2.49 4.65 -16.71
CA ARG A 4 -1.70 5.82 -17.11
C ARG A 4 -0.26 5.70 -16.64
N THR A 5 0.64 6.39 -17.33
CA THR A 5 2.03 6.49 -16.89
C THR A 5 2.13 7.50 -15.76
N LEU A 6 2.74 7.10 -14.63
CA LEU A 6 2.93 7.99 -13.48
C LEU A 6 4.08 8.98 -13.76
N GLY A 7 3.73 10.19 -14.18
CA GLY A 7 4.71 11.24 -14.51
C GLY A 7 5.73 10.77 -15.55
N ARG A 8 7.02 10.94 -15.25
CA ARG A 8 8.14 10.50 -16.12
C ARG A 8 8.78 9.18 -15.69
N THR A 9 8.16 8.45 -14.77
CA THR A 9 8.75 7.25 -14.14
C THR A 9 8.71 6.00 -15.03
N GLY A 10 7.84 5.99 -16.04
CA GLY A 10 7.56 4.79 -16.84
C GLY A 10 6.60 3.80 -16.17
N LEU A 11 6.28 3.96 -14.87
CA LEU A 11 5.36 3.08 -14.16
C LEU A 11 3.93 3.22 -14.72
N LYS A 12 3.29 2.10 -15.04
CA LYS A 12 1.88 2.02 -15.45
C LYS A 12 1.01 1.78 -14.22
N VAL A 13 0.22 2.78 -13.84
CA VAL A 13 -0.69 2.74 -12.70
C VAL A 13 -2.14 2.83 -13.15
N SER A 14 -3.05 2.15 -12.45
CA SER A 14 -4.49 2.23 -12.68
C SER A 14 -4.98 3.67 -12.46
N GLU A 15 -5.94 4.13 -13.27
CA GLU A 15 -6.52 5.49 -13.10
C GLU A 15 -7.19 5.69 -11.74
N ILE A 16 -7.64 4.60 -11.13
CA ILE A 16 -8.18 4.56 -9.78
C ILE A 16 -7.14 3.87 -8.89
N ALA A 17 -6.79 4.51 -7.77
CA ALA A 17 -5.92 3.95 -6.74
C ALA A 17 -6.74 3.44 -5.55
N CYS A 18 -6.19 2.47 -4.81
CA CYS A 18 -6.70 2.04 -3.52
C CYS A 18 -5.86 2.64 -2.39
N GLY A 19 -6.43 3.59 -1.64
CA GLY A 19 -5.79 4.17 -0.46
C GLY A 19 -6.29 3.51 0.82
N ALA A 20 -5.37 2.97 1.63
CA ALA A 20 -5.61 2.53 3.01
C ALA A 20 -6.97 1.83 3.22
N VAL A 21 -7.18 0.68 2.60
CA VAL A 21 -8.40 -0.14 2.74
C VAL A 21 -8.07 -1.46 3.45
N GLY A 22 -9.10 -2.11 4.02
CA GLY A 22 -8.94 -3.45 4.61
C GLY A 22 -8.64 -4.53 3.57
N GLU A 23 -8.06 -5.65 4.03
CA GLU A 23 -7.56 -6.74 3.18
C GLU A 23 -8.58 -7.23 2.14
N ALA A 24 -9.83 -7.50 2.55
CA ALA A 24 -10.86 -8.02 1.64
C ALA A 24 -11.19 -7.04 0.49
N VAL A 25 -11.25 -5.75 0.80
CA VAL A 25 -11.51 -4.70 -0.20
C VAL A 25 -10.32 -4.57 -1.14
N LEU A 26 -9.10 -4.59 -0.61
CA LEU A 26 -7.89 -4.55 -1.43
C LEU A 26 -7.84 -5.73 -2.38
N ARG A 27 -7.98 -6.97 -1.90
CA ARG A 27 -7.99 -8.17 -2.75
C ARG A 27 -9.02 -8.06 -3.87
N ARG A 28 -10.25 -7.61 -3.54
CA ARG A 28 -11.28 -7.42 -4.57
C ARG A 28 -10.91 -6.35 -5.59
N ALA A 29 -10.29 -5.24 -5.16
CA ALA A 29 -9.82 -4.20 -6.07
C ALA A 29 -8.73 -4.72 -7.02
N LEU A 30 -7.80 -5.53 -6.51
CA LEU A 30 -6.78 -6.21 -7.34
C LEU A 30 -7.43 -7.12 -8.38
N ASP A 31 -8.45 -7.90 -8.00
CA ASP A 31 -9.20 -8.76 -8.93
C ASP A 31 -9.92 -7.97 -10.03
N LEU A 32 -10.24 -6.69 -9.78
CA LEU A 32 -10.83 -5.77 -10.75
C LEU A 32 -9.78 -5.01 -11.58
N GLY A 33 -8.49 -5.26 -11.33
CA GLY A 33 -7.36 -4.71 -12.08
C GLY A 33 -6.75 -3.44 -11.49
N VAL A 34 -7.15 -2.99 -10.30
CA VAL A 34 -6.41 -1.92 -9.60
C VAL A 34 -4.99 -2.41 -9.31
N ASN A 35 -3.99 -1.62 -9.65
CA ASN A 35 -2.59 -1.95 -9.34
C ASN A 35 -1.85 -0.84 -8.59
N TYR A 36 -2.49 0.30 -8.32
CA TYR A 36 -1.88 1.40 -7.59
C TYR A 36 -2.43 1.46 -6.17
N VAL A 37 -1.59 1.16 -5.19
CA VAL A 37 -1.95 1.07 -3.78
C VAL A 37 -1.19 2.13 -2.98
N ASP A 38 -1.90 2.91 -2.18
CA ASP A 38 -1.34 3.98 -1.34
C ASP A 38 -1.57 3.69 0.15
N THR A 39 -0.54 3.92 0.97
CA THR A 39 -0.60 3.77 2.43
C THR A 39 0.32 4.74 3.16
N ALA A 40 0.33 4.71 4.48
CA ALA A 40 1.28 5.41 5.32
C ALA A 40 1.42 4.73 6.71
N PRO A 41 2.58 4.87 7.37
CA PRO A 41 2.84 4.31 8.70
C PRO A 41 1.95 4.87 9.82
N CYS A 42 1.26 6.00 9.62
CA CYS A 42 0.36 6.57 10.64
C CYS A 42 -1.10 6.18 10.44
N TYR A 43 -1.46 5.57 9.31
CA TYR A 43 -2.84 5.18 9.04
C TYR A 43 -3.25 4.01 9.93
N TYR A 44 -4.50 4.04 10.40
CA TYR A 44 -5.06 3.04 11.32
C TYR A 44 -4.19 2.82 12.57
N GLY A 45 -3.66 3.90 13.17
CA GLY A 45 -2.82 3.80 14.37
C GLY A 45 -1.51 3.02 14.14
N GLY A 46 -1.08 2.90 12.89
CA GLY A 46 0.12 2.16 12.48
C GLY A 46 -0.11 0.79 11.88
N ASP A 47 -1.37 0.36 11.69
CA ASP A 47 -1.66 -0.99 11.18
C ASP A 47 -1.90 -1.07 9.67
N SER A 48 -2.09 0.06 8.96
CA SER A 48 -2.41 0.07 7.53
C SER A 48 -1.43 -0.72 6.66
N GLU A 49 -0.12 -0.52 6.86
CA GLU A 49 0.91 -1.23 6.10
C GLU A 49 0.83 -2.74 6.34
N ARG A 50 0.66 -3.18 7.60
CA ARG A 50 0.54 -4.60 7.94
C ARG A 50 -0.69 -5.26 7.31
N GLU A 51 -1.83 -4.55 7.25
CA GLU A 51 -3.03 -5.03 6.55
C GLU A 51 -2.75 -5.20 5.05
N ILE A 52 -2.06 -4.23 4.44
CA ILE A 52 -1.69 -4.26 3.02
C ILE A 52 -0.70 -5.37 2.73
N GLY A 53 0.36 -5.54 3.53
CA GLY A 53 1.33 -6.62 3.38
C GLY A 53 0.66 -8.00 3.41
N ARG A 54 -0.30 -8.21 4.31
CA ARG A 54 -1.11 -9.45 4.34
C ARG A 54 -1.95 -9.63 3.08
N ALA A 55 -2.60 -8.57 2.61
CA ALA A 55 -3.42 -8.61 1.39
C ALA A 55 -2.59 -8.89 0.12
N LEU A 56 -1.34 -8.40 0.09
CA LEU A 56 -0.43 -8.54 -1.05
C LEU A 56 0.39 -9.84 -1.04
N LYS A 57 0.31 -10.66 0.00
CA LYS A 57 1.05 -11.92 0.10
C LYS A 57 0.80 -12.80 -1.15
N GLY A 58 1.87 -13.09 -1.89
CA GLY A 58 1.84 -13.87 -3.12
C GLY A 58 1.42 -13.10 -4.39
N ARG A 59 1.16 -11.78 -4.28
CA ARG A 59 0.72 -10.90 -5.38
C ARG A 59 1.47 -9.56 -5.41
N ARG A 60 2.60 -9.46 -4.71
CA ARG A 60 3.37 -8.21 -4.55
C ARG A 60 3.83 -7.62 -5.89
N ASP A 61 4.18 -8.47 -6.85
CA ASP A 61 4.63 -8.05 -8.18
C ASP A 61 3.51 -7.48 -9.07
N GLU A 62 2.24 -7.66 -8.67
CA GLU A 62 1.09 -7.16 -9.41
C GLU A 62 0.83 -5.66 -9.15
N VAL A 63 1.49 -5.06 -8.15
CA VAL A 63 1.17 -3.71 -7.68
C VAL A 63 2.35 -2.74 -7.71
N VAL A 64 2.03 -1.49 -8.03
CA VAL A 64 2.83 -0.32 -7.67
C VAL A 64 2.37 0.13 -6.27
N LEU A 65 3.21 -0.10 -5.27
CA LEU A 65 2.94 0.25 -3.89
C LEU A 65 3.62 1.57 -3.52
N ALA A 66 2.82 2.56 -3.15
CA ALA A 66 3.27 3.84 -2.62
C ALA A 66 3.02 3.90 -1.12
N THR A 67 4.04 4.29 -0.38
CA THR A 67 3.95 4.59 1.05
C THR A 67 4.68 5.89 1.35
N LYS A 68 4.47 6.43 2.56
CA LYS A 68 4.88 7.77 2.95
C LYS A 68 5.74 7.69 4.21
N PHE A 69 6.54 8.72 4.44
CA PHE A 69 7.25 8.89 5.69
C PHE A 69 7.07 10.32 6.17
N GLN A 70 7.00 10.49 7.49
CA GLN A 70 7.00 11.79 8.13
C GLN A 70 7.68 11.68 9.50
N ARG A 71 8.10 12.82 10.07
CA ARG A 71 8.53 12.87 11.47
C ARG A 71 7.30 12.69 12.35
N VAL A 72 6.99 11.46 12.71
CA VAL A 72 5.95 11.12 13.69
C VAL A 72 6.61 10.91 15.05
N HIS A 73 6.07 11.57 16.08
CA HIS A 73 6.32 11.16 17.45
C HIS A 73 5.51 9.88 17.70
N PHE A 74 6.15 8.72 17.61
CA PHE A 74 5.55 7.39 17.83
C PHE A 74 5.07 7.14 19.28
N LYS A 75 4.75 8.19 20.05
CA LYS A 75 4.20 8.05 21.41
C LYS A 75 2.78 7.47 21.39
N ASP A 76 2.03 7.70 20.31
CA ASP A 76 0.60 7.39 20.21
C ASP A 76 0.21 6.45 19.05
N ILE A 77 1.19 5.93 18.30
CA ILE A 77 0.95 4.98 17.19
C ILE A 77 1.91 3.80 17.27
N LYS A 78 1.49 2.63 16.78
CA LYS A 78 2.36 1.45 16.72
C LYS A 78 3.58 1.79 15.86
N PRO A 79 4.81 1.52 16.34
CA PRO A 79 5.98 1.70 15.50
C PRO A 79 5.88 0.80 14.27
N PRO A 80 6.46 1.22 13.14
CA PRO A 80 6.66 0.31 12.02
C PRO A 80 7.49 -0.91 12.50
N PRO A 81 7.37 -2.07 11.85
CA PRO A 81 8.29 -3.20 12.06
C PRO A 81 9.75 -2.75 11.95
N LYS A 82 10.67 -3.55 12.52
CA LYS A 82 12.12 -3.23 12.51
C LYS A 82 12.66 -3.04 11.09
N ASP A 83 12.08 -3.74 10.12
CA ASP A 83 12.29 -3.53 8.70
C ASP A 83 11.02 -2.93 8.07
N TYR A 84 11.17 -1.79 7.42
CA TYR A 84 10.09 -1.10 6.73
C TYR A 84 9.54 -1.94 5.57
N LEU A 85 10.39 -2.75 4.92
CA LEU A 85 9.98 -3.58 3.80
C LEU A 85 9.08 -4.73 4.25
N GLU A 86 9.36 -5.35 5.40
CA GLU A 86 8.48 -6.37 5.99
C GLU A 86 7.07 -5.82 6.28
N SER A 87 6.95 -4.51 6.55
CA SER A 87 5.65 -3.89 6.85
C SER A 87 4.74 -3.83 5.62
N VAL A 88 5.32 -3.71 4.42
CA VAL A 88 4.59 -3.45 3.17
C VAL A 88 4.62 -4.62 2.19
N GLU A 89 5.58 -5.55 2.32
CA GLU A 89 5.75 -6.67 1.39
C GLU A 89 5.36 -8.04 2.00
N GLY A 90 5.16 -8.09 3.32
CA GLY A 90 4.83 -9.32 4.06
C GLY A 90 6.08 -10.13 4.40
#